data_AF-X0UZP6-F1
#
_entry.id   AF-X0UZP6-F1
#
_cell.length_a   1.000
_cell.length_b   1.000
_cell.length_c   1.000
_cell.angle_alpha   90.00
_cell.angle_beta   90.00
_cell.angle_gamma   90.00
#
_symmetry.space_group_name_H-M   'P 1'
#
loop_
_entity.id
_entity.type
_entity.pdbx_description
1 polymer ?
#
loop_
_entity_poly.entity_id
_entity_poly.type
_entity_poly.pdbx_seq_one_letter_code
_entity_poly.pdbx_strand_id
1 'polypeptide(L)'
;MGRLWSFQSSFNRGELDPRLLGRKDLQAYYAGAKIAQNVVTLVQGGVRRRNGTEFISEDTDGRIFNFSFSTEVNYCLLFTNLQCEVFKEGVS
;
A
#
# COMPACT_ATOMS: atom_id res chain seq x y z
N MET A 1 -21.17 -15.15 -36.22
CA MET A 1 -19.88 -14.72 -35.62
C MET A 1 -19.95 -15.03 -34.13
N GLY A 2 -19.05 -15.88 -33.61
CA GLY A 2 -19.11 -16.39 -32.23
C GLY A 2 -18.56 -15.39 -31.20
N ARG A 3 -19.19 -15.31 -30.03
CA ARG A 3 -18.77 -14.44 -28.92
C ARG A 3 -17.59 -15.07 -28.19
N LEU A 4 -16.43 -14.40 -28.22
CA LEU A 4 -15.25 -14.77 -27.42
C LEU A 4 -15.37 -14.15 -26.01
N TRP A 5 -15.28 -15.01 -25.00
CA TRP A 5 -15.20 -14.59 -23.59
C TRP A 5 -13.74 -14.67 -23.15
N SER A 6 -13.13 -13.52 -22.86
CA SER A 6 -11.79 -13.47 -22.26
C SER A 6 -11.96 -13.42 -20.74
N PHE A 7 -11.46 -14.46 -20.05
CA PHE A 7 -11.47 -14.53 -18.60
C PHE A 7 -10.10 -14.11 -18.05
N GLN A 8 -10.07 -13.10 -17.18
CA GLN A 8 -8.85 -12.67 -16.52
C GLN A 8 -8.59 -13.55 -15.30
N SER A 9 -7.69 -14.52 -15.45
CA SER A 9 -7.42 -15.54 -14.43
C SER A 9 -6.57 -15.04 -13.26
N SER A 10 -5.76 -14.00 -13.45
CA SER A 10 -4.87 -13.48 -12.42
C SER A 10 -4.77 -11.95 -12.47
N PHE A 11 -4.93 -11.31 -11.32
CA PHE A 11 -4.69 -9.88 -11.13
C PHE A 11 -3.89 -9.69 -9.85
N ASN A 12 -2.57 -9.75 -9.95
CA ASN A 12 -1.66 -9.74 -8.81
C ASN A 12 -0.44 -8.83 -9.01
N ARG A 13 -0.40 -8.03 -10.10
CA ARG A 13 0.75 -7.17 -10.45
C ARG A 13 0.60 -5.69 -10.08
N GLY A 14 -0.51 -5.29 -9.48
CA GLY A 14 -0.70 -3.93 -8.98
C GLY A 14 -0.76 -2.89 -10.10
N GLU A 15 -0.25 -1.68 -9.82
CA GLU A 15 -0.12 -0.61 -10.81
C GLU A 15 1.13 -0.81 -11.69
N LEU A 16 0.93 -0.74 -13.00
CA LEU A 16 1.99 -0.91 -13.98
C LEU A 16 2.74 0.41 -14.21
N ASP A 17 4.06 0.32 -14.34
CA ASP A 17 4.88 1.45 -14.77
C ASP A 17 4.43 1.94 -16.17
N PRO A 18 4.32 3.26 -16.40
CA PRO A 18 3.91 3.80 -17.68
C PRO A 18 4.71 3.28 -18.90
N ARG A 19 5.99 2.93 -18.71
CA ARG A 19 6.86 2.37 -19.77
C ARG A 19 6.45 0.96 -20.18
N LEU A 20 5.78 0.22 -19.30
CA LEU A 20 5.30 -1.13 -19.55
C LEU A 20 3.98 -1.17 -20.34
N LEU A 21 3.30 -0.03 -20.52
CA LEU A 21 2.07 0.06 -21.30
C LEU A 21 2.26 -0.30 -22.78
N GLY A 22 3.47 -0.17 -23.32
CA GLY A 22 3.80 -0.59 -24.68
C GLY A 22 4.10 -2.09 -24.83
N ARG A 23 4.34 -2.80 -23.72
CA ARG A 23 4.84 -4.19 -23.71
C ARG A 23 3.71 -5.20 -23.50
N LYS A 24 2.86 -5.35 -24.52
CA LYS A 24 1.73 -6.31 -24.54
C LYS A 24 2.16 -7.78 -24.54
N ASP A 25 3.44 -8.05 -24.77
CA ASP A 25 4.07 -9.37 -24.71
C ASP A 25 4.33 -9.82 -23.27
N LEU A 26 4.47 -8.88 -22.32
CA LEU A 26 4.69 -9.21 -20.93
C LEU A 26 3.40 -9.72 -20.29
N GLN A 27 3.48 -10.87 -19.60
CA GLN A 27 2.35 -11.37 -18.81
C GLN A 27 1.87 -10.37 -17.75
N ALA A 28 2.77 -9.53 -17.23
CA ALA A 28 2.43 -8.49 -16.27
C ALA A 28 1.42 -7.47 -16.82
N TYR A 29 1.43 -7.23 -18.14
CA TYR A 29 0.49 -6.32 -18.81
C TYR A 29 -0.98 -6.76 -18.62
N TYR A 30 -1.24 -8.07 -18.62
CA TYR A 30 -2.59 -8.61 -18.46
C TYR A 30 -3.00 -8.82 -16.99
N ALA A 31 -2.05 -8.74 -16.05
CA ALA A 31 -2.26 -9.05 -14.64
C ALA A 31 -2.17 -7.82 -13.71
N GLY A 32 -2.07 -6.61 -14.29
CA GLY A 32 -1.97 -5.33 -13.56
C GLY A 32 -2.92 -4.28 -14.11
N ALA A 33 -2.98 -3.11 -13.47
CA ALA A 33 -3.80 -1.98 -13.86
C ALA A 33 -2.94 -0.76 -14.25
N LYS A 34 -3.49 0.11 -15.09
CA LYS A 34 -2.86 1.40 -15.43
C LYS A 34 -2.83 2.35 -14.23
N ILE A 35 -3.84 2.29 -13.35
CA ILE A 35 -4.00 3.13 -12.16
C ILE A 35 -4.58 2.24 -11.05
N ALA A 36 -3.94 2.22 -9.88
CA ALA A 36 -4.42 1.46 -8.73
C ALA A 36 -4.32 2.30 -7.44
N GLN A 37 -5.31 3.17 -7.21
CA GLN A 37 -5.31 4.08 -6.06
C GLN A 37 -6.08 3.50 -4.86
N ASN A 38 -5.51 3.66 -3.66
CA ASN A 38 -6.13 3.25 -2.39
C ASN A 38 -6.58 1.79 -2.34
N VAL A 39 -5.82 0.92 -3.00
CA VAL A 39 -6.11 -0.51 -3.09
C VAL A 39 -4.87 -1.35 -2.81
N VAL A 40 -5.09 -2.60 -2.40
CA VAL A 40 -4.07 -3.62 -2.20
C VAL A 40 -4.40 -4.81 -3.10
N THR A 41 -3.45 -5.21 -3.93
CA THR A 41 -3.57 -6.43 -4.74
C THR A 41 -3.40 -7.68 -3.90
N LEU A 42 -4.22 -8.68 -4.20
CA LEU A 42 -4.21 -9.96 -3.51
C LEU A 42 -3.39 -10.98 -4.29
N VAL A 43 -2.65 -11.84 -3.59
CA VAL A 43 -1.81 -12.88 -4.22
C VAL A 43 -2.67 -13.87 -5.02
N GLN A 44 -3.84 -14.23 -4.47
CA GLN A 44 -4.85 -15.07 -5.12
C GLN A 44 -5.55 -14.42 -6.31
N GLY A 45 -5.29 -13.13 -6.56
CA GLY A 45 -5.95 -12.37 -7.61
C GLY A 45 -7.04 -11.43 -7.09
N GLY A 46 -7.27 -10.36 -7.83
CA GLY A 46 -8.23 -9.33 -7.49
C GLY A 46 -7.63 -8.27 -6.58
N VAL A 47 -8.52 -7.44 -6.03
CA VAL A 47 -8.14 -6.21 -5.35
C VAL A 47 -9.04 -6.01 -4.15
N ARG A 48 -8.46 -5.57 -3.03
CA ARG A 48 -9.21 -5.07 -1.89
C ARG A 48 -8.93 -3.59 -1.66
N ARG A 49 -9.86 -2.90 -1.00
CA ARG A 49 -9.60 -1.55 -0.49
C ARG A 49 -8.46 -1.58 0.54
N ARG A 50 -7.62 -0.53 0.53
CA ARG A 50 -6.61 -0.31 1.57
C ARG A 50 -7.31 -0.18 2.91
N ASN A 51 -6.70 -0.73 3.96
CA ASN A 51 -7.20 -0.53 5.31
C ASN A 51 -7.27 0.97 5.62
N GLY A 52 -8.28 1.36 6.41
CA GLY A 52 -8.39 2.72 6.91
C GLY A 52 -7.19 3.10 7.78
N THR A 53 -7.08 4.40 8.06
CA THR A 53 -6.16 4.93 9.06
C THR A 53 -6.90 5.09 10.39
N GLU A 54 -6.22 4.78 11.48
CA GLU A 54 -6.69 5.10 12.83
C GLU A 54 -6.18 6.48 13.23
N PHE A 55 -7.00 7.23 13.99
CA PHE A 55 -6.59 8.48 14.59
C PHE A 55 -5.90 8.20 15.93
N ILE A 56 -4.68 8.71 16.12
CA ILE A 56 -3.89 8.49 17.34
C ILE A 56 -3.84 9.78 18.17
N SER A 57 -3.38 10.88 17.58
CA SER A 57 -3.31 12.19 18.22
C SER A 57 -3.31 13.32 17.19
N GLU A 58 -3.61 14.54 17.65
CA GLU A 58 -3.38 15.77 16.92
C GLU A 58 -2.11 16.41 17.48
N ASP A 59 -1.13 16.67 16.63
CA ASP A 59 0.09 17.39 17.02
C ASP A 59 0.46 18.41 15.93
N THR A 60 1.32 19.34 16.32
CA THR A 60 1.85 20.44 15.52
C THR A 60 2.92 19.92 14.53
N ASP A 61 3.43 20.82 13.68
CA ASP A 61 4.47 20.57 12.68
C ASP A 61 5.70 19.82 13.26
N GLY A 62 5.72 18.51 13.03
CA GLY A 62 6.71 17.59 13.56
C GLY A 62 7.07 16.51 12.53
N ARG A 63 8.23 15.87 12.75
CA ARG A 63 8.70 14.78 11.88
C ARG A 63 8.50 13.44 12.56
N ILE A 64 7.83 12.53 11.85
CA ILE A 64 7.58 11.17 12.28
C ILE A 64 8.73 10.26 11.85
N PHE A 65 9.22 9.44 12.76
CA PHE A 65 10.21 8.39 12.51
C PHE A 65 9.74 7.06 13.07
N ASN A 66 9.87 6.01 12.26
CA ASN A 66 9.63 4.65 12.71
C ASN A 66 10.88 4.10 13.40
N PHE A 67 10.74 3.65 14.64
CA PHE A 67 11.80 3.01 15.40
C PHE A 67 11.37 1.59 15.82
N SER A 68 12.07 0.59 15.31
CA SER A 68 11.82 -0.82 15.66
C SER A 68 12.90 -1.29 16.63
N PHE A 69 12.50 -1.62 17.86
CA PHE A 69 13.43 -2.19 18.85
C PHE A 69 13.55 -3.72 18.68
N SER A 70 12.44 -4.37 18.32
CA SER A 70 12.38 -5.80 18.02
C SER A 70 11.26 -6.09 17.02
N THR A 71 11.15 -7.34 16.56
CA THR A 71 10.05 -7.79 15.69
C THR A 71 8.66 -7.64 16.32
N GLU A 72 8.59 -7.58 17.65
CA GLU A 72 7.34 -7.47 18.41
C GLU A 72 7.08 -6.04 18.91
N VAL A 73 8.11 -5.21 18.98
CA VAL A 73 8.04 -3.89 19.61
C VAL A 73 8.47 -2.81 18.63
N ASN A 74 7.47 -2.09 18.12
CA ASN A 74 7.65 -0.96 17.24
C ASN A 74 7.13 0.32 17.92
N TYR A 75 7.90 1.39 17.77
CA TYR A 75 7.58 2.72 18.26
C TYR A 75 7.50 3.69 17.09
N CYS A 76 6.63 4.67 17.22
CA CYS A 76 6.56 5.83 16.35
C CYS A 76 7.05 7.03 17.17
N LEU A 77 8.13 7.68 16.72
CA LEU A 77 8.74 8.83 17.37
C LEU A 77 8.34 10.09 16.61
N LEU A 78 7.77 11.06 17.32
CA LEU A 78 7.41 12.35 16.77
C LEU A 78 8.32 13.43 17.35
N PHE A 79 9.17 13.99 16.50
CA PHE A 79 10.06 15.08 16.88
C PHE A 79 9.47 16.42 16.48
N THR A 80 9.23 17.26 17.47
CA THR A 80 8.83 18.66 17.33
C THR A 80 9.96 19.56 17.86
N ASN A 81 9.77 20.88 17.87
CA ASN A 81 10.82 21.79 18.33
C ASN A 81 11.13 21.58 19.82
N LEU A 82 12.31 21.02 20.11
CA LEU A 82 12.81 20.70 21.46
C LEU A 82 12.00 19.65 22.23
N GLN A 83 11.11 18.91 21.56
CA GLN A 83 10.26 17.91 22.16
C GLN A 83 10.26 16.63 21.31
N CYS A 84 10.05 15.50 21.98
CA CYS A 84 9.95 14.18 21.36
C CYS A 84 8.84 13.39 22.05
N GLU A 85 7.81 13.03 21.29
CA GLU A 85 6.71 12.19 21.74
C GLU A 85 6.90 10.76 21.21
N VAL A 86 6.54 9.77 22.03
CA VAL A 86 6.74 8.35 21.73
C VAL A 86 5.39 7.66 21.75
N PHE A 87 4.96 7.16 20.59
CA PHE A 87 3.75 6.36 20.43
C PHE A 87 4.11 4.88 20.37
N LYS A 88 3.37 4.07 21.12
CA LYS A 88 3.47 2.60 21.12
C LYS A 88 2.10 2.01 20.79
N GLU A 89 2.09 0.98 19.96
CA GLU A 89 0.88 0.23 19.65
C GLU A 89 0.25 -0.34 20.95
N GLY A 90 -1.02 -0.02 21.20
CA GLY A 90 -1.80 -0.52 22.35
C GLY A 90 -1.61 0.22 23.68
N VAL A 91 -0.87 1.33 23.72
CA VAL A 91 -0.76 2.19 24.91
C VAL A 91 -1.12 3.62 24.49
N SER A 92 -2.33 4.04 24.85
CA SER A 92 -2.86 5.40 24.71
C SER A 92 -2.45 6.29 25.87
#